data_AF-A0A1H6F2X0-F1
#
_entry.id   AF-A0A1H6F2X0-F1
#
_cell.length_a   1.000
_cell.length_b   1.000
_cell.length_c   1.000
_cell.angle_alpha   90.00
_cell.angle_beta   90.00
_cell.angle_gamma   90.00
#
_symmetry.space_group_name_H-M   'P 1'
#
loop_
_entity.id
_entity.type
_entity.pdbx_description
1 polymer ?
#
loop_
_entity_poly.entity_id
_entity_poly.type
_entity_poly.pdbx_seq_one_letter_code
_entity_poly.pdbx_strand_id
1 'polypeptide(L)'
;MLRRHRSARPALLVAGLYAAALTFAVVAALISGNLGPLWWLTLFTPVTEGATATGQNLLLLVLAGVFWTWGIWQVLRGPLAGPPPDQDQRTLRLRVAFYVATAATWLGHVIASLAGVDATVIDSAVMWVVVLLFMRVLGGDRPYMRGAGVLGYGGFTVISVVDLTAGPILEGLELICGLACLAWLALALRAQGYDDRWGTATVVYGIASLVAPILLVLVAMPLPAEGSAVEALGVVASVLIMIWLARSAHDLAAPRQAERSNRSATLA
;
A
#
# COMPACT_ATOMS: atom_id res chain seq x y z
N MET A 1 -10.64 6.79 -27.05
CA MET A 1 -9.32 6.17 -27.28
C MET A 1 -8.92 5.35 -26.07
N LEU A 2 -8.76 4.04 -26.22
CA LEU A 2 -8.34 3.13 -25.13
C LEU A 2 -6.95 3.53 -24.61
N ARG A 3 -6.87 3.94 -23.34
CA ARG A 3 -5.60 4.31 -22.70
C ARG A 3 -4.75 3.05 -22.53
N ARG A 4 -3.65 2.95 -23.29
CA ARG A 4 -2.74 1.81 -23.23
C ARG A 4 -1.74 2.02 -22.07
N HIS A 5 -1.59 1.01 -21.22
CA HIS A 5 -0.60 0.99 -20.15
C HIS A 5 0.71 0.34 -20.65
N ARG A 6 1.87 0.85 -20.21
CA ARG A 6 3.18 0.38 -20.70
C ARG A 6 3.50 -1.06 -20.31
N SER A 7 3.09 -1.50 -19.11
CA SER A 7 3.44 -2.81 -18.56
C SER A 7 2.23 -3.69 -18.23
N ALA A 8 1.12 -3.50 -18.96
CA ALA A 8 -0.08 -4.32 -18.77
C ALA A 8 0.17 -5.83 -18.99
N ARG A 9 1.04 -6.23 -19.92
CA ARG A 9 1.32 -7.65 -20.18
C ARG A 9 2.04 -8.36 -19.02
N PRO A 10 3.22 -7.89 -18.55
CA PRO A 10 3.89 -8.54 -17.42
C PRO A 10 3.03 -8.48 -16.16
N ALA A 11 2.27 -7.41 -15.95
CA ALA A 11 1.32 -7.31 -14.85
C ALA A 11 0.24 -8.41 -14.91
N LEU A 12 -0.27 -8.74 -16.10
CA LEU A 12 -1.30 -9.79 -16.27
C LEU A 12 -0.70 -11.15 -15.96
N LEU A 13 0.55 -11.39 -16.38
CA LEU A 13 1.24 -12.65 -16.12
C LEU A 13 1.47 -12.86 -14.63
N VAL A 14 1.97 -11.85 -13.92
CA VAL A 14 2.27 -11.97 -12.49
C VAL A 14 1.00 -12.05 -11.66
N ALA A 15 0.00 -11.20 -11.93
CA ALA A 15 -1.29 -11.29 -11.25
C ALA A 15 -2.02 -12.60 -11.57
N GLY A 16 -1.96 -13.08 -12.82
CA GLY A 16 -2.53 -14.36 -13.23
C GLY A 16 -1.86 -15.55 -12.56
N LEU A 17 -0.52 -15.53 -12.41
CA LEU A 17 0.21 -16.56 -11.69
C LEU A 17 -0.18 -16.60 -10.21
N TYR A 18 -0.29 -15.44 -9.56
CA TYR A 18 -0.75 -15.35 -8.18
C TYR A 18 -2.21 -15.83 -8.02
N ALA A 19 -3.11 -15.46 -8.95
CA ALA A 19 -4.49 -15.93 -8.96
C ALA A 19 -4.60 -17.45 -9.15
N ALA A 20 -3.74 -18.04 -9.99
CA ALA A 20 -3.68 -19.49 -10.18
C ALA A 20 -3.20 -20.20 -8.92
N ALA A 21 -2.16 -19.68 -8.27
CA ALA A 21 -1.68 -20.20 -6.98
C ALA A 21 -2.76 -20.11 -5.89
N LEU A 22 -3.49 -19.00 -5.85
CA LEU A 22 -4.63 -18.80 -4.95
C LEU A 22 -5.72 -19.83 -5.20
N THR A 23 -6.11 -20.03 -6.46
CA THR A 23 -7.13 -21.02 -6.84
C THR A 23 -6.72 -22.43 -6.43
N PHE A 24 -5.45 -22.79 -6.65
CA PHE A 24 -4.90 -24.08 -6.24
C PHE A 24 -4.94 -24.25 -4.71
N ALA A 25 -4.52 -23.23 -3.96
CA ALA A 25 -4.56 -23.25 -2.49
C ALA A 25 -5.99 -23.39 -1.93
N VAL A 26 -6.98 -22.75 -2.57
CA VAL A 26 -8.40 -22.89 -2.21
C VAL A 26 -8.89 -24.31 -2.45
N VAL A 27 -8.62 -24.88 -3.62
CA VAL A 27 -9.01 -26.26 -3.94
C VAL A 27 -8.33 -27.26 -3.00
N ALA A 28 -7.05 -27.08 -2.72
CA ALA A 28 -6.32 -27.90 -1.77
C ALA A 28 -6.92 -27.81 -0.36
N ALA A 29 -7.28 -26.61 0.10
CA ALA A 29 -7.93 -26.40 1.39
C ALA A 29 -9.31 -27.09 1.45
N LEU A 30 -10.10 -27.02 0.38
CA LEU A 30 -11.41 -27.68 0.31
C LEU A 30 -11.32 -29.21 0.34
N ILE A 31 -10.30 -29.79 -0.29
CA ILE A 31 -10.12 -31.25 -0.35
C ILE A 31 -9.50 -31.78 0.95
N SER A 32 -8.46 -31.11 1.45
CA SER A 32 -7.64 -31.62 2.57
C SER A 32 -8.08 -31.09 3.94
N GLY A 33 -8.92 -30.05 3.98
CA GLY A 33 -9.22 -29.30 5.21
C GLY A 33 -8.04 -28.47 5.73
N ASN A 34 -6.89 -28.44 5.05
CA ASN A 34 -5.70 -27.71 5.48
C ASN A 34 -5.70 -26.28 4.93
N LEU A 35 -5.90 -25.30 5.81
CA LEU A 35 -5.85 -23.88 5.45
C LEU A 35 -4.41 -23.35 5.25
N GLY A 36 -3.37 -24.09 5.65
CA GLY A 36 -1.99 -23.60 5.69
C GLY A 36 -1.50 -22.90 4.43
N PRO A 37 -1.57 -23.54 3.24
CA PRO A 37 -1.14 -22.91 2.00
C PRO A 37 -1.92 -21.64 1.66
N LEU A 38 -3.23 -21.64 1.90
CA LEU A 38 -4.11 -20.49 1.63
C LEU A 38 -3.85 -19.34 2.61
N TRP A 39 -3.67 -19.68 3.89
CA TRP A 39 -3.34 -18.74 4.96
C TRP A 39 -2.03 -18.02 4.66
N TRP A 40 -0.97 -18.80 4.39
CA TRP A 40 0.34 -18.24 4.08
C TRP A 40 0.33 -17.38 2.83
N LEU A 41 -0.36 -17.79 1.76
CA LEU A 41 -0.40 -17.04 0.50
C LEU A 41 -1.12 -15.70 0.63
N THR A 42 -2.06 -15.57 1.57
CA THR A 42 -2.96 -14.41 1.68
C THR A 42 -2.59 -13.48 2.82
N LEU A 43 -2.09 -14.02 3.93
CA LEU A 43 -1.71 -13.26 5.14
C LEU A 43 -0.19 -13.15 5.32
N PHE A 44 0.60 -13.95 4.60
CA PHE A 44 2.06 -14.02 4.72
C PHE A 44 2.54 -14.35 6.14
N THR A 45 1.74 -15.11 6.89
CA THR A 45 2.06 -15.59 8.23
C THR A 45 1.87 -17.10 8.29
N PRO A 46 2.56 -17.80 9.21
CA PRO A 46 2.17 -19.16 9.54
C PRO A 46 0.75 -19.17 10.14
N VAL A 47 0.05 -20.30 10.00
CA VAL A 47 -1.28 -20.47 10.60
C VAL A 47 -1.20 -20.29 12.10
N THR A 48 -2.05 -19.43 12.65
CA THR A 48 -2.17 -19.24 14.09
C THR A 48 -2.77 -20.47 14.76
N GLU A 49 -2.26 -20.83 15.94
CA GLU A 49 -2.80 -21.93 16.74
C GLU A 49 -4.29 -21.67 17.03
N GLY A 50 -5.16 -22.60 16.60
CA GLY A 50 -6.61 -22.47 16.77
C GLY A 50 -7.40 -22.01 15.52
N ALA A 51 -6.73 -21.68 14.41
CA ALA A 51 -7.41 -21.41 13.16
C ALA A 51 -8.07 -22.70 12.61
N THR A 52 -9.39 -22.76 12.65
CA THR A 52 -10.16 -23.89 12.12
C THR A 52 -10.60 -23.63 10.68
N ALA A 53 -10.74 -24.69 9.89
CA ALA A 53 -11.26 -24.65 8.53
C ALA A 53 -12.78 -24.39 8.52
N THR A 54 -13.18 -23.21 8.96
CA THR A 54 -14.56 -22.73 8.86
C THR A 54 -14.81 -22.16 7.47
N GLY A 55 -16.06 -22.21 7.00
CA GLY A 55 -16.45 -21.54 5.76
C GLY A 55 -16.19 -20.03 5.79
N GLN A 56 -16.27 -19.42 6.97
CA GLN A 56 -15.95 -18.01 7.19
C GLN A 56 -14.45 -17.73 6.97
N ASN A 57 -13.55 -18.54 7.54
CA ASN A 57 -12.11 -18.38 7.35
C ASN A 57 -11.71 -18.57 5.89
N LEU A 58 -12.27 -19.58 5.23
CA LEU A 58 -12.06 -19.78 3.79
C LEU A 58 -12.47 -18.54 2.98
N LEU A 59 -13.66 -17.98 3.26
CA LEU A 59 -14.16 -16.80 2.56
C LEU A 59 -13.26 -15.58 2.78
N LEU A 60 -12.84 -15.31 4.03
CA LEU A 60 -11.99 -14.18 4.38
C LEU A 60 -10.61 -14.27 3.69
N LEU A 61 -9.98 -15.45 3.72
CA LEU A 61 -8.70 -15.66 3.06
C LEU A 61 -8.81 -15.54 1.54
N VAL A 62 -9.88 -16.08 0.93
CA VAL A 62 -10.15 -15.91 -0.50
C VAL A 62 -10.28 -14.43 -0.86
N LEU A 63 -11.05 -13.66 -0.08
CA LEU A 63 -11.19 -12.22 -0.29
C LEU A 63 -9.84 -11.51 -0.16
N ALA A 64 -9.06 -11.79 0.88
CA ALA A 64 -7.71 -11.24 1.06
C ALA A 64 -6.81 -11.53 -0.15
N GLY A 65 -6.81 -12.77 -0.65
CA GLY A 65 -6.07 -13.16 -1.86
C GLY A 65 -6.56 -12.45 -3.12
N VAL A 66 -7.86 -12.25 -3.28
CA VAL A 66 -8.43 -11.48 -4.40
C VAL A 66 -7.96 -10.02 -4.33
N PHE A 67 -7.93 -9.42 -3.13
CA PHE A 67 -7.39 -8.08 -2.92
C PHE A 67 -5.91 -8.01 -3.29
N TRP A 68 -5.07 -8.96 -2.86
CA TRP A 68 -3.67 -9.03 -3.26
C TRP A 68 -3.50 -9.15 -4.77
N THR A 69 -4.23 -10.08 -5.40
CA THR A 69 -4.22 -10.27 -6.87
C THR A 69 -4.51 -8.95 -7.59
N TRP A 70 -5.55 -8.25 -7.14
CA TRP A 70 -5.94 -6.97 -7.69
C TRP A 70 -4.90 -5.87 -7.41
N GLY A 71 -4.34 -5.82 -6.21
CA GLY A 71 -3.26 -4.90 -5.84
C GLY A 71 -2.03 -5.07 -6.73
N ILE A 72 -1.54 -6.30 -6.88
CA ILE A 72 -0.42 -6.66 -7.76
C ILE A 72 -0.68 -6.19 -9.19
N TRP A 73 -1.88 -6.44 -9.71
CA TRP A 73 -2.29 -5.96 -11.03
C TRP A 73 -2.22 -4.43 -11.14
N GLN A 74 -2.77 -3.70 -10.16
CA GLN A 74 -2.79 -2.23 -10.16
C GLN A 74 -1.39 -1.61 -10.03
N VAL A 75 -0.50 -2.24 -9.28
CA VAL A 75 0.89 -1.82 -9.08
C VAL A 75 1.71 -2.08 -10.34
N LEU A 76 1.61 -3.28 -10.93
CA LEU A 76 2.48 -3.67 -12.04
C LEU A 76 2.05 -3.13 -13.40
N ARG A 77 0.79 -2.73 -13.59
CA ARG A 77 0.31 -2.23 -14.89
C ARG A 77 1.12 -1.04 -15.42
N GLY A 78 1.79 -0.31 -14.53
CA GLY A 78 2.68 0.78 -14.88
C GLY A 78 1.97 2.08 -15.28
N PRO A 79 2.74 3.13 -15.57
CA PRO A 79 2.22 4.41 -15.99
C PRO A 79 1.57 4.34 -17.38
N LEU A 80 0.76 5.35 -17.67
CA LEU A 80 0.12 5.51 -18.99
C LEU A 80 1.19 5.63 -20.09
N ALA A 81 0.93 4.99 -21.24
CA ALA A 81 1.80 5.10 -22.40
C ALA A 81 1.75 6.53 -23.00
N GLY A 82 2.91 7.02 -23.42
CA GLY A 82 3.12 8.39 -23.90
C GLY A 82 4.56 8.84 -23.61
N PRO A 83 5.07 9.91 -24.24
CA PRO A 83 6.40 10.43 -23.93
C PRO A 83 6.52 10.80 -22.45
N PRO A 84 7.63 10.48 -21.78
CA PRO A 84 7.81 10.84 -20.37
C PRO A 84 7.76 12.37 -20.23
N PRO A 85 7.07 12.92 -19.22
CA PRO A 85 7.11 14.34 -18.96
C PRO A 85 8.54 14.76 -18.57
N ASP A 86 8.90 16.01 -18.85
CA ASP A 86 10.15 16.56 -18.33
C ASP A 86 10.04 16.69 -16.80
N GLN A 87 10.88 15.95 -16.08
CA GLN A 87 10.81 15.78 -14.63
C GLN A 87 12.00 16.46 -13.96
N ASP A 88 11.71 17.38 -13.04
CA ASP A 88 12.73 17.87 -12.11
C ASP A 88 13.26 16.72 -11.23
N GLN A 89 14.55 16.77 -10.85
CA GLN A 89 15.22 15.77 -10.04
C GLN A 89 14.48 15.49 -8.72
N ARG A 90 13.82 16.50 -8.13
CA ARG A 90 13.03 16.33 -6.89
C ARG A 90 11.84 15.40 -7.11
N THR A 91 11.15 15.56 -8.24
CA THR A 91 10.00 14.74 -8.62
C THR A 91 10.43 13.32 -8.94
N LEU A 92 11.59 13.16 -9.60
CA LEU A 92 12.17 11.84 -9.87
C LEU A 92 12.50 11.09 -8.57
N ARG A 93 13.14 11.76 -7.60
CA ARG A 93 13.46 11.16 -6.29
C ARG A 93 12.21 10.73 -5.54
N LEU A 94 11.17 11.57 -5.52
CA LEU A 94 9.90 11.21 -4.89
C LEU A 94 9.23 10.02 -5.58
N ARG A 95 9.24 9.98 -6.91
CA ARG A 95 8.72 8.86 -7.68
C ARG A 95 9.44 7.55 -7.34
N VAL A 96 10.77 7.58 -7.27
CA VAL A 96 11.56 6.40 -6.86
C VAL A 96 11.19 6.00 -5.43
N ALA A 97 11.09 6.96 -4.50
CA ALA A 97 10.71 6.68 -3.12
C ALA A 97 9.33 6.02 -3.01
N PHE A 98 8.33 6.46 -3.80
CA PHE A 98 7.02 5.80 -3.84
C PHE A 98 7.09 4.36 -4.36
N TYR A 99 7.92 4.08 -5.38
CA TYR A 99 8.11 2.71 -5.84
C TYR A 99 8.82 1.84 -4.80
N VAL A 100 9.85 2.38 -4.14
CA VAL A 100 10.56 1.68 -3.06
C VAL A 100 9.61 1.41 -1.89
N ALA A 101 8.76 2.38 -1.51
CA ALA A 101 7.74 2.20 -0.48
C ALA A 101 6.74 1.11 -0.87
N THR A 102 6.23 1.15 -2.10
CA THR A 102 5.34 0.10 -2.63
C THR A 102 5.98 -1.29 -2.53
N ALA A 103 7.25 -1.39 -2.91
CA ALA A 103 7.99 -2.65 -2.84
C ALA A 103 8.28 -3.08 -1.40
N ALA A 104 8.63 -2.14 -0.51
CA ALA A 104 8.87 -2.40 0.92
C ALA A 104 7.61 -2.90 1.61
N THR A 105 6.45 -2.29 1.36
CA THR A 105 5.17 -2.74 1.92
C THR A 105 4.86 -4.17 1.52
N TRP A 106 5.06 -4.57 0.25
CA TRP A 106 4.81 -5.95 -0.16
C TRP A 106 5.89 -6.94 0.30
N LEU A 107 7.16 -6.62 0.05
CA LEU A 107 8.29 -7.50 0.34
C LEU A 107 8.50 -7.65 1.85
N GLY A 108 8.14 -6.65 2.65
CA GLY A 108 8.18 -6.71 4.10
C GLY A 108 7.34 -7.85 4.67
N HIS A 109 6.12 -8.05 4.14
CA HIS A 109 5.27 -9.19 4.52
C HIS A 109 5.93 -10.53 4.18
N VAL A 110 6.54 -10.63 2.99
CA VAL A 110 7.24 -11.85 2.55
C VAL A 110 8.49 -12.14 3.39
N ILE A 111 9.29 -11.11 3.69
CA ILE A 111 10.52 -11.24 4.49
C ILE A 111 10.18 -11.61 5.93
N ALA A 112 9.19 -10.94 6.54
CA ALA A 112 8.74 -11.29 7.89
C ALA A 112 8.30 -12.74 7.98
N SER A 113 7.59 -13.23 6.95
CA SER A 113 7.20 -14.64 6.85
C SER A 113 8.37 -15.61 6.75
N LEU A 114 9.35 -15.32 5.88
CA LEU A 114 10.41 -16.27 5.53
C LEU A 114 11.59 -16.26 6.51
N ALA A 115 11.94 -15.09 7.03
CA ALA A 115 13.11 -14.89 7.86
C ALA A 115 12.76 -14.71 9.35
N GLY A 116 11.47 -14.54 9.70
CA GLY A 116 11.05 -14.22 11.06
C GLY A 116 11.56 -12.86 11.55
N VAL A 117 11.99 -12.00 10.62
CA VAL A 117 12.54 -10.67 10.93
C VAL A 117 11.45 -9.65 10.73
N ASP A 118 11.18 -8.85 11.77
CA ASP A 118 10.24 -7.76 11.64
C ASP A 118 10.74 -6.71 10.64
N ALA A 119 9.98 -6.51 9.57
CA ALA A 119 10.28 -5.56 8.50
C ALA A 119 9.67 -4.16 8.76
N THR A 120 9.00 -3.96 9.90
CA THR A 120 8.37 -2.67 10.27
C THR A 120 9.36 -1.51 10.22
N VAL A 121 10.59 -1.70 10.72
CA VAL A 121 11.67 -0.69 10.67
C VAL A 121 11.93 -0.22 9.24
N ILE A 122 11.95 -1.15 8.28
CA ILE A 122 12.25 -0.83 6.88
C ILE A 122 11.07 -0.07 6.26
N ASP A 123 9.84 -0.55 6.46
CA ASP A 123 8.64 0.10 5.92
C ASP A 123 8.48 1.52 6.49
N SER A 124 8.62 1.69 7.81
CA SER A 124 8.54 2.99 8.47
C SER A 124 9.65 3.94 8.03
N ALA A 125 10.89 3.46 7.88
CA ALA A 125 12.02 4.27 7.44
C ALA A 125 11.85 4.73 5.98
N VAL A 126 11.39 3.84 5.11
CA VAL A 126 11.11 4.18 3.71
C VAL A 126 9.97 5.19 3.61
N MET A 127 8.89 4.99 4.36
CA MET A 127 7.78 5.96 4.42
C MET A 127 8.21 7.30 5.01
N TRP A 128 9.11 7.32 5.99
CA TRP A 128 9.70 8.54 6.50
C TRP A 128 10.49 9.30 5.41
N VAL A 129 11.24 8.59 4.56
CA VAL A 129 11.88 9.20 3.38
C VAL A 129 10.84 9.76 2.39
N VAL A 130 9.74 9.05 2.16
CA VAL A 130 8.61 9.54 1.34
C VAL A 130 8.08 10.85 1.90
N VAL A 131 7.83 10.95 3.21
CA VAL A 131 7.40 12.19 3.88
C VAL A 131 8.33 13.35 3.54
N LEU A 132 9.64 13.17 3.73
CA LEU A 132 10.62 14.23 3.54
C LEU A 132 10.71 14.68 2.08
N LEU A 133 10.64 13.75 1.12
CA LEU A 133 10.66 14.08 -0.30
C LEU A 133 9.35 14.69 -0.78
N PHE A 134 8.22 14.22 -0.26
CA PHE A 134 6.90 14.73 -0.61
C PHE A 134 6.78 16.23 -0.28
N MET A 135 7.27 16.62 0.91
CA MET A 135 7.32 18.03 1.32
C MET A 135 8.17 18.89 0.37
N ARG A 136 9.30 18.37 -0.12
CA ARG A 136 10.17 19.12 -1.05
C ARG A 136 9.53 19.33 -2.42
N VAL A 137 8.65 18.43 -2.85
CA VAL A 137 7.99 18.49 -4.17
C VAL A 137 6.80 19.43 -4.16
N LEU A 138 6.07 19.54 -3.05
CA LEU A 138 4.93 20.45 -2.91
C LEU A 138 5.31 21.94 -2.79
N GLY A 139 6.61 22.25 -2.62
CA GLY A 139 7.12 23.62 -2.75
C GLY A 139 6.63 24.64 -1.71
N GLY A 140 5.99 24.20 -0.62
CA GLY A 140 5.53 25.07 0.46
C GLY A 140 5.94 24.54 1.83
N ASP A 141 6.38 25.44 2.72
CA ASP A 141 6.63 25.10 4.11
C ASP A 141 5.29 24.88 4.83
N ARG A 142 4.89 23.60 4.94
CA ARG A 142 3.70 23.19 5.70
C ARG A 142 4.17 22.52 6.99
N PRO A 143 4.55 23.29 8.02
CA PRO A 143 5.22 22.76 9.21
C PRO A 143 4.38 21.67 9.89
N TYR A 144 3.06 21.82 9.93
CA TYR A 144 2.14 20.83 10.49
C TYR A 144 2.18 19.48 9.75
N MET A 145 2.21 19.52 8.41
CA MET A 145 2.30 18.30 7.63
C MET A 145 3.65 17.63 7.84
N ARG A 146 4.74 18.38 7.79
CA ARG A 146 6.09 17.83 8.06
C ARG A 146 6.18 17.26 9.47
N GLY A 147 5.69 17.99 10.47
CA GLY A 147 5.68 17.56 11.87
C GLY A 147 4.91 16.27 12.06
N ALA A 148 3.68 16.18 11.52
CA ALA A 148 2.87 14.96 11.59
C ALA A 148 3.56 13.76 10.92
N GLY A 149 4.16 13.95 9.74
CA GLY A 149 4.82 12.85 9.03
C GLY A 149 6.12 12.38 9.69
N VAL A 150 6.91 13.30 10.24
CA VAL A 150 8.12 12.98 10.99
C VAL A 150 7.77 12.32 12.32
N LEU A 151 6.77 12.84 13.04
CA LEU A 151 6.30 12.24 14.29
C LEU A 151 5.72 10.84 14.05
N GLY A 152 4.92 10.67 12.99
CA GLY A 152 4.32 9.39 12.65
C GLY A 152 5.35 8.36 12.21
N TYR A 153 5.87 8.49 10.99
CA TYR A 153 6.76 7.48 10.40
C TYR A 153 8.16 7.49 11.00
N GLY A 154 8.69 8.66 11.36
CA GLY A 154 9.96 8.75 12.07
C GLY A 154 9.85 8.19 13.49
N GLY A 155 8.75 8.49 14.20
CA GLY A 155 8.44 7.90 15.50
C GLY A 155 8.35 6.39 15.45
N PHE A 156 7.55 5.81 14.53
CA PHE A 156 7.48 4.35 14.34
C PHE A 156 8.86 3.74 14.04
N THR A 157 9.68 4.40 13.22
CA THR A 157 11.04 3.91 12.94
C THR A 157 11.87 3.82 14.21
N VAL A 158 11.79 4.83 15.09
CA VAL A 158 12.51 4.82 16.38
C VAL A 158 11.95 3.74 17.30
N ILE A 159 10.63 3.61 17.43
CA ILE A 159 9.98 2.58 18.24
C ILE A 159 10.44 1.19 17.81
N SER A 160 10.35 0.89 16.51
CA SER A 160 10.75 -0.42 15.98
C SER A 160 12.25 -0.69 16.17
N VAL A 161 13.12 0.33 16.09
CA VAL A 161 14.56 0.16 16.40
C VAL A 161 14.80 -0.12 17.89
N VAL A 162 14.08 0.58 18.77
CA VAL A 162 14.17 0.37 20.23
C VAL A 162 13.70 -1.03 20.59
N ASP A 163 12.60 -1.49 20.00
CA ASP A 163 12.04 -2.83 20.19
C ASP A 163 13.04 -3.94 19.82
N LEU A 164 13.73 -3.79 18.68
CA LEU A 164 14.81 -4.71 18.27
C LEU A 164 15.97 -4.79 19.27
N THR A 165 16.19 -3.73 20.05
CA THR A 165 17.23 -3.66 21.09
C THR A 165 16.71 -4.00 22.49
N ALA A 166 15.46 -4.46 22.62
CA ALA A 166 14.77 -4.75 23.88
C ALA A 166 14.77 -3.57 24.86
N GLY A 167 14.73 -2.33 24.34
CA GLY A 167 14.64 -1.12 25.16
C GLY A 167 13.21 -0.84 25.64
N PRO A 168 13.03 -0.03 26.70
CA PRO A 168 11.70 0.32 27.19
C PRO A 168 10.99 1.26 26.19
N ILE A 169 9.79 0.87 25.76
CA ILE A 169 8.91 1.70 24.94
C ILE A 169 7.97 2.47 25.86
N LEU A 170 7.81 3.76 25.59
CA LEU A 170 6.91 4.62 26.36
C LEU A 170 5.45 4.28 26.02
N GLU A 171 4.66 3.93 27.01
CA GLU A 171 3.24 3.60 26.82
C GLU A 171 2.49 4.75 26.12
N GLY A 172 1.69 4.40 25.12
CA GLY A 172 0.90 5.35 24.32
C GLY A 172 1.66 6.07 23.21
N LEU A 173 2.99 5.92 23.10
CA LEU A 173 3.77 6.53 22.02
C LEU A 173 3.36 5.99 20.65
N GLU A 174 3.06 4.70 20.54
CA GLU A 174 2.55 4.08 19.31
C GLU A 174 1.23 4.70 18.85
N LEU A 175 0.32 4.95 19.80
CA LEU A 175 -0.96 5.60 19.50
C LEU A 175 -0.75 7.02 18.96
N ILE A 176 0.15 7.78 19.59
CA ILE A 176 0.51 9.14 19.13
C ILE A 176 1.11 9.08 17.71
N CYS A 177 2.04 8.15 17.46
CA CYS A 177 2.64 7.96 16.14
C CYS A 177 1.59 7.54 15.10
N GLY A 178 0.67 6.64 15.47
CA GLY A 178 -0.46 6.22 14.64
C GLY A 178 -1.36 7.38 14.24
N LEU A 179 -1.79 8.19 15.21
CA LEU A 179 -2.59 9.39 14.95
C LEU A 179 -1.84 10.41 14.09
N ALA A 180 -0.53 10.58 14.30
CA ALA A 180 0.30 11.44 13.48
C ALA A 180 0.43 10.94 12.04
N CYS A 181 0.55 9.62 11.82
CA CYS A 181 0.51 9.00 10.49
C CYS A 181 -0.83 9.26 9.78
N LEU A 182 -1.96 9.08 10.47
CA LEU A 182 -3.28 9.36 9.91
C LEU A 182 -3.45 10.84 9.55
N ALA A 183 -3.02 11.73 10.43
CA ALA A 183 -3.03 13.18 10.19
C ALA A 183 -2.16 13.55 8.99
N TRP A 184 -0.96 12.97 8.89
CA TRP A 184 -0.08 13.18 7.74
C TRP A 184 -0.73 12.70 6.45
N LEU A 185 -1.29 11.49 6.44
CA LEU A 185 -1.91 10.91 5.25
C LEU A 185 -3.09 11.78 4.78
N ALA A 186 -3.95 12.23 5.70
CA ALA A 186 -5.04 13.14 5.37
C ALA A 186 -4.54 14.46 4.74
N LEU A 187 -3.48 15.06 5.30
CA LEU A 187 -2.88 16.27 4.75
C LEU A 187 -2.21 16.04 3.39
N ALA A 188 -1.57 14.87 3.21
CA ALA A 188 -0.97 14.46 1.93
C ALA A 188 -2.03 14.31 0.85
N LEU A 189 -3.13 13.60 1.13
CA LEU A 189 -4.23 13.41 0.19
C LEU A 189 -4.90 14.74 -0.18
N ARG A 190 -5.10 15.60 0.81
CA ARG A 190 -5.59 16.96 0.58
C ARG A 190 -4.64 17.70 -0.36
N ALA A 191 -3.33 17.64 -0.13
CA ALA A 191 -2.36 18.30 -0.99
C ALA A 191 -2.34 17.73 -2.42
N GLN A 192 -2.41 16.40 -2.56
CA GLN A 192 -2.53 15.74 -3.88
C GLN A 192 -3.80 16.15 -4.62
N GLY A 193 -4.91 16.36 -3.91
CA GLY A 193 -6.17 16.80 -4.50
C GLY A 193 -6.14 18.23 -5.07
N TYR A 194 -5.22 19.08 -4.61
CA TYR A 194 -5.05 20.45 -5.12
C TYR A 194 -3.92 20.58 -6.16
N ASP A 195 -3.18 19.51 -6.45
CA ASP A 195 -2.04 19.54 -7.37
C ASP A 195 -2.33 18.66 -8.59
N ASP A 196 -2.31 19.28 -9.77
CA ASP A 196 -2.63 18.66 -11.06
C ASP A 196 -1.69 17.51 -11.46
N ARG A 197 -0.58 17.31 -10.72
CA ARG A 197 0.34 16.18 -10.92
C ARG A 197 -0.28 14.84 -10.56
N TRP A 198 -1.28 14.81 -9.67
CA TRP A 198 -1.94 13.57 -9.24
C TRP A 198 -3.36 13.47 -9.80
N GLY A 199 -3.73 12.29 -10.29
CA GLY A 199 -5.08 12.05 -10.78
C GLY A 199 -6.07 11.88 -9.64
N THR A 200 -7.33 12.29 -9.85
CA THR A 200 -8.43 12.13 -8.89
C THR A 200 -8.56 10.69 -8.39
N ALA A 201 -8.38 9.71 -9.29
CA ALA A 201 -8.44 8.30 -8.91
C ALA A 201 -7.40 7.96 -7.83
N THR A 202 -6.18 8.47 -7.93
CA THR A 202 -5.10 8.22 -6.95
C THR A 202 -5.48 8.77 -5.58
N VAL A 203 -6.03 9.99 -5.52
CA VAL A 203 -6.54 10.57 -4.27
C VAL A 203 -7.66 9.71 -3.68
N VAL A 204 -8.59 9.22 -4.51
CA VAL A 204 -9.66 8.32 -4.05
C VAL A 204 -9.12 7.02 -3.46
N TYR A 205 -8.09 6.40 -4.08
CA TYR A 205 -7.46 5.21 -3.51
C TYR A 205 -6.79 5.49 -2.17
N GLY A 206 -6.17 6.66 -2.00
CA GLY A 206 -5.58 7.04 -0.73
C GLY A 206 -6.62 7.38 0.35
N ILE A 207 -7.75 7.99 -0.01
CA ILE A 207 -8.88 8.15 0.90
C ILE A 207 -9.43 6.78 1.30
N ALA A 208 -9.57 5.87 0.33
CA ALA A 208 -9.99 4.50 0.60
C ALA A 208 -9.02 3.77 1.54
N SER A 209 -7.69 3.93 1.37
CA SER A 209 -6.71 3.32 2.28
C SER A 209 -6.79 3.89 3.70
N LEU A 210 -7.27 5.12 3.87
CA LEU A 210 -7.48 5.74 5.18
C LEU A 210 -8.79 5.27 5.83
N VAL A 211 -9.89 5.27 5.07
CA VAL A 211 -11.25 5.09 5.60
C VAL A 211 -11.66 3.62 5.65
N ALA A 212 -11.33 2.82 4.63
CA ALA A 212 -11.79 1.44 4.53
C ALA A 212 -11.33 0.57 5.71
N PRO A 213 -10.08 0.65 6.21
CA PRO A 213 -9.67 -0.15 7.36
C PRO A 213 -10.49 0.16 8.62
N ILE A 214 -10.81 1.44 8.86
CA ILE A 214 -11.63 1.88 10.00
C ILE A 214 -13.04 1.32 9.88
N LEU A 215 -13.68 1.47 8.71
CA LEU A 215 -15.03 0.95 8.47
C LEU A 215 -15.06 -0.58 8.60
N LEU A 216 -14.04 -1.26 8.09
CA LEU A 216 -13.92 -2.70 8.17
C LEU A 216 -13.78 -3.18 9.63
N VAL A 217 -12.97 -2.50 10.44
CA VAL A 217 -12.86 -2.81 11.87
C VAL A 217 -14.21 -2.64 12.56
N LEU A 218 -14.92 -1.55 12.29
CA LEU A 218 -16.25 -1.31 12.86
C LEU A 218 -17.27 -2.39 12.45
N VAL A 219 -17.21 -2.88 11.22
CA VAL A 219 -18.06 -3.97 10.71
C VAL A 219 -17.66 -5.33 11.29
N ALA A 220 -16.38 -5.53 11.61
CA ALA A 220 -15.87 -6.77 12.17
C ALA A 220 -16.02 -6.88 13.70
N MET A 221 -16.13 -5.76 14.43
CA MET A 221 -16.36 -5.76 15.89
C MET A 221 -17.46 -6.71 16.40
N PRO A 222 -18.64 -6.83 15.76
CA PRO A 222 -19.68 -7.74 16.23
C PRO A 222 -19.41 -9.22 15.91
N LEU A 223 -18.40 -9.54 15.11
CA LEU A 223 -18.06 -10.93 14.79
C LEU A 223 -17.27 -11.56 15.94
N PRO A 224 -17.49 -12.85 16.26
CA PRO A 224 -16.63 -13.55 17.20
C PRO A 224 -15.18 -13.45 16.71
N ALA A 225 -14.28 -13.13 17.64
CA ALA A 225 -12.87 -12.87 17.36
C ALA A 225 -12.15 -14.15 16.90
N GLU A 226 -12.34 -14.52 15.64
CA GLU A 226 -11.46 -15.44 14.93
C GLU A 226 -10.31 -14.58 14.36
N GLY A 227 -9.06 -14.93 14.70
CA GLY A 227 -7.87 -14.14 14.35
C GLY A 227 -7.74 -13.82 12.85
N SER A 228 -8.36 -14.63 11.99
CA SER A 228 -8.44 -14.43 10.53
C SER A 228 -9.10 -13.13 10.10
N ALA A 229 -10.08 -12.61 10.86
CA ALA A 229 -10.83 -11.42 10.48
C ALA A 229 -9.93 -10.18 10.55
N VAL A 230 -9.28 -9.95 11.70
CA VAL A 230 -8.39 -8.80 11.92
C VAL A 230 -7.22 -8.82 10.94
N GLU A 231 -6.61 -9.99 10.72
CA GLU A 231 -5.51 -10.16 9.76
C GLU A 231 -5.98 -9.86 8.31
N ALA A 232 -7.16 -10.35 7.91
CA ALA A 232 -7.73 -10.07 6.59
C ALA A 232 -8.04 -8.56 6.41
N LEU A 233 -8.45 -7.86 7.47
CA LEU A 233 -8.63 -6.40 7.41
C LEU A 233 -7.30 -5.67 7.20
N GLY A 234 -6.24 -6.12 7.87
CA GLY A 234 -4.88 -5.63 7.68
C GLY A 234 -4.43 -5.75 6.22
N VAL A 235 -4.74 -6.88 5.57
CA VAL A 235 -4.46 -7.07 4.14
C VAL A 235 -5.12 -6.01 3.27
N VAL A 236 -6.40 -5.71 3.49
CA VAL A 236 -7.11 -4.69 2.68
C VAL A 236 -6.45 -3.32 2.84
N ALA A 237 -6.08 -2.96 4.06
CA ALA A 237 -5.34 -1.72 4.33
C ALA A 237 -4.00 -1.68 3.58
N SER A 238 -3.19 -2.72 3.72
CA SER A 238 -1.87 -2.89 3.08
C SER A 238 -1.97 -2.84 1.55
N VAL A 239 -2.97 -3.49 0.96
CA VAL A 239 -3.20 -3.46 -0.48
C VAL A 239 -3.59 -2.06 -0.95
N LEU A 240 -4.49 -1.38 -0.25
CA LEU A 240 -4.94 -0.04 -0.66
C LEU A 240 -3.83 1.00 -0.55
N ILE A 241 -3.02 0.97 0.53
CA ILE A 241 -1.86 1.87 0.66
C ILE A 241 -0.83 1.57 -0.42
N MET A 242 -0.54 0.30 -0.71
CA MET A 242 0.37 -0.11 -1.79
C MET A 242 -0.12 0.41 -3.15
N ILE A 243 -1.42 0.30 -3.45
CA ILE A 243 -2.01 0.85 -4.68
C ILE A 243 -1.86 2.38 -4.72
N TRP A 244 -2.14 3.07 -3.61
CA TRP A 244 -2.01 4.52 -3.54
C TRP A 244 -0.56 4.97 -3.79
N LEU A 245 0.43 4.30 -3.19
CA LEU A 245 1.86 4.57 -3.41
C LEU A 245 2.25 4.36 -4.88
N ALA A 246 1.91 3.21 -5.46
CA ALA A 246 2.24 2.90 -6.84
C ALA A 246 1.57 3.85 -7.83
N ARG A 247 0.29 4.20 -7.60
CA ARG A 247 -0.42 5.15 -8.45
C ARG A 247 0.12 6.56 -8.32
N SER A 248 0.52 6.97 -7.12
CA SER A 248 1.23 8.24 -6.91
C SER A 248 2.53 8.29 -7.72
N ALA A 249 3.30 7.20 -7.77
CA ALA A 249 4.48 7.10 -8.63
C ALA A 249 4.12 7.12 -10.13
N HIS A 250 3.04 6.47 -10.53
CA HIS A 250 2.57 6.41 -11.92
C HIS A 250 2.10 7.76 -12.45
N ASP A 251 1.36 8.51 -11.64
CA ASP A 251 0.84 9.82 -12.02
C ASP A 251 1.98 10.83 -12.19
N LEU A 252 2.98 10.80 -11.31
CA LEU A 252 4.19 11.59 -11.49
C LEU A 252 4.91 11.27 -12.82
N ALA A 253 4.81 10.03 -13.29
CA ALA A 253 5.41 9.56 -14.55
C ALA A 253 4.53 9.80 -15.79
N ALA A 254 3.29 10.24 -15.62
CA ALA A 254 2.32 10.36 -16.70
C ALA A 254 2.54 11.65 -17.51
N PRO A 255 2.29 11.64 -18.84
CA PRO A 255 2.36 12.85 -19.66
C PRO A 255 1.37 13.91 -19.15
N ARG A 256 1.80 15.18 -19.04
CA ARG A 256 0.93 16.28 -18.59
C ARG A 256 -0.17 16.56 -19.62
N GLN A 257 -1.39 16.82 -19.15
CA GLN A 257 -2.53 17.09 -20.03
C GLN A 257 -2.38 18.41 -20.83
N ALA A 258 -1.59 19.37 -20.33
CA ALA A 258 -1.36 20.67 -20.98
C ALA A 258 -0.67 20.55 -22.36
N GLU A 259 0.15 19.53 -22.60
CA GLU A 259 0.75 19.30 -23.93
C GLU A 259 -0.28 18.83 -24.98
N ARG A 260 -1.44 18.32 -24.57
CA ARG A 260 -2.49 17.86 -25.48
C ARG A 260 -3.37 18.98 -26.03
N SER A 261 -3.64 20.04 -25.25
CA SER A 261 -4.39 21.19 -25.78
C SER A 261 -3.55 22.00 -26.76
N ASN A 262 -2.25 22.17 -26.49
CA ASN A 262 -1.36 22.91 -27.40
C ASN A 262 -1.10 22.19 -28.73
N ARG A 263 -1.02 20.84 -28.75
CA ARG A 263 -0.92 20.09 -30.02
C ARG A 263 -2.20 20.07 -30.84
N SER A 264 -3.36 20.15 -30.19
CA SER A 264 -4.64 20.23 -30.92
C SER A 264 -4.87 21.65 -31.49
N ALA A 265 -4.33 22.68 -30.83
CA ALA A 265 -4.37 24.06 -31.32
C ALA A 265 -3.34 24.38 -32.43
N THR A 266 -2.26 23.61 -32.57
CA THR A 266 -1.24 23.80 -33.62
C THR A 266 -1.44 22.92 -34.86
N LEU A 267 -2.37 21.97 -34.80
CA LEU A 267 -2.75 21.10 -35.93
C LEU A 267 -4.12 21.49 -36.53
N ALA A 268 -4.73 22.57 -36.04
CA ALA A 268 -5.94 23.19 -36.59
C ALA A 268 -5.56 24.51 -37.26
#